data_AF-A0AAP0I1D7-F1
#
_entry.id   AF-A0AAP0I1D7-F1
#
_cell.length_a   1.000
_cell.length_b   1.000
_cell.length_c   1.000
_cell.angle_alpha   90.00
_cell.angle_beta   90.00
_cell.angle_gamma   90.00
#
_symmetry.space_group_name_H-M   'P 1'
#
loop_
_entity.id
_entity.type
_entity.pdbx_description
1 polymer ?
#
loop_
_entity_poly.entity_id
_entity_poly.type
_entity_poly.pdbx_seq_one_letter_code
_entity_poly.pdbx_strand_id
1 'polypeptide(L)'
;MRIHSFCLAIEPCFLRSIKFLDILKIAEINQSMEELGSSSRVVENNGFEVNERDLESDETLWALYERWKIHHGIFRYSEDMQKSFDTFKKNAMYVHKVNQDKLSQSKVGLNKLGDVSDEEFRRFYIMHPDGTYGIYPAGGYAPVEDLKKVEGIGEFAVKEHNKQAQTHLKFEQVVKGESQIVAGTNFNLILRASIEEQVYTYNAYVFKRLPCRNGGLKLISFEAIDEED
;
A
#
# COMPACT_ATOMS: atom_id res chain seq x y z
N MET A 1 2.86 38.85 6.26
CA MET A 1 3.65 38.94 5.01
C MET A 1 4.71 37.84 5.03
N ARG A 2 4.59 36.88 4.10
CA ARG A 2 5.53 35.80 3.74
C ARG A 2 5.93 34.79 4.82
N ILE A 3 5.09 33.77 5.00
CA ILE A 3 5.54 32.43 5.41
C ILE A 3 6.30 31.86 4.21
N HIS A 4 7.61 31.71 4.31
CA HIS A 4 8.40 30.99 3.31
C HIS A 4 8.10 29.49 3.46
N SER A 5 7.47 28.90 2.45
CA SER A 5 7.48 27.45 2.25
C SER A 5 8.93 26.99 2.18
N PHE A 6 9.37 26.24 3.19
CA PHE A 6 10.54 25.38 3.05
C PHE A 6 10.16 24.23 2.13
N CYS A 7 10.33 24.44 0.83
CA CYS A 7 10.42 23.37 -0.13
C CYS A 7 11.77 22.67 0.14
N LEU A 8 11.76 21.60 0.92
CA LEU A 8 12.93 20.75 1.10
C LEU A 8 13.15 20.00 -0.21
N ALA A 9 13.94 20.61 -1.11
CA ALA A 9 14.60 19.89 -2.17
C ALA A 9 15.59 18.91 -1.50
N ILE A 10 15.18 17.64 -1.38
CA ILE A 10 16.05 16.58 -0.88
C ILE A 10 17.09 16.31 -1.97
N GLU A 11 18.35 16.59 -1.68
CA GLU A 11 19.43 16.37 -2.65
C GLU A 11 19.53 14.87 -3.05
N PRO A 12 19.86 14.56 -4.33
CA PRO A 12 19.99 13.18 -4.82
C PRO A 12 20.96 12.30 -4.02
N CYS A 13 21.94 12.93 -3.34
CA CYS A 13 22.91 12.26 -2.48
C CYS A 13 22.27 11.72 -1.19
N PHE A 14 21.21 12.35 -0.69
CA PHE A 14 20.54 11.97 0.56
C PHE A 14 19.71 10.68 0.39
N LEU A 15 19.14 10.46 -0.80
CA LEU A 15 18.39 9.23 -1.14
C LEU A 15 19.26 7.98 -1.26
N ARG A 16 20.58 8.11 -1.51
CA ARG A 16 21.52 6.98 -1.49
C ARG A 16 21.76 6.42 -0.08
N SER A 17 21.48 7.22 0.95
CA SER A 17 21.63 6.85 2.36
C SER A 17 20.34 6.42 3.04
N ILE A 18 19.18 6.66 2.43
CA ILE A 18 17.88 6.25 2.99
C ILE A 18 17.69 4.77 2.71
N LYS A 19 17.78 3.94 3.76
CA LYS A 19 17.56 2.49 3.65
C LYS A 19 16.07 2.19 3.79
N PHE A 20 15.65 1.04 3.26
CA PHE A 20 14.27 0.51 3.27
C PHE A 20 13.50 0.78 4.59
N LEU A 21 14.15 0.65 5.74
CA LEU A 21 13.54 0.86 7.06
C LEU A 21 13.36 2.35 7.47
N ASP A 22 14.11 3.30 6.90
CA ASP A 22 14.00 4.72 7.23
C ASP A 22 12.74 5.36 6.62
N ILE A 23 12.30 4.86 5.46
CA ILE A 23 11.04 5.25 4.80
C ILE A 23 9.84 4.61 5.49
N LEU A 24 10.05 3.49 6.21
CA LEU A 24 8.96 2.74 6.84
C LEU A 24 8.44 3.34 8.14
N LYS A 25 9.22 4.20 8.82
CA LYS A 25 8.68 5.05 9.91
C LYS A 25 7.51 5.93 9.43
N ILE A 26 7.46 6.24 8.14
CA ILE A 26 6.41 7.06 7.51
C ILE A 26 5.22 6.20 7.05
N ALA A 27 5.45 4.94 6.65
CA ALA A 27 4.41 4.05 6.13
C ALA A 27 3.58 3.34 7.21
N GLU A 28 4.13 3.13 8.42
CA GLU A 28 3.42 2.53 9.57
C GLU A 28 2.19 3.34 10.00
N ILE A 29 2.17 4.65 9.74
CA ILE A 29 1.02 5.53 10.06
C ILE A 29 -0.23 5.16 9.24
N ASN A 30 -0.08 4.58 8.04
CA ASN A 30 -1.21 4.38 7.10
C ASN A 30 -1.84 2.98 7.13
N GLN A 31 -1.40 2.11 8.04
CA GLN A 31 -1.96 0.76 8.19
C GLN A 31 -3.31 0.74 8.93
N SER A 32 -3.76 1.89 9.43
CA SER A 32 -4.95 2.10 10.27
C SER A 32 -6.28 2.19 9.50
N MET A 33 -6.29 2.09 8.16
CA MET A 33 -7.49 2.29 7.33
C MET A 33 -8.10 1.02 6.72
N GLU A 34 -7.52 -0.17 6.93
CA GLU A 34 -8.18 -1.45 6.62
C GLU A 34 -9.19 -1.89 7.72
N GLU A 35 -9.24 -1.20 8.86
CA GLU A 35 -10.02 -1.59 10.05
C GLU A 35 -11.25 -0.72 10.38
N LEU A 36 -11.79 0.10 9.47
CA LEU A 36 -13.08 0.78 9.74
C LEU A 36 -14.32 -0.12 9.63
N GLY A 37 -14.14 -1.44 9.57
CA GLY A 37 -15.22 -2.43 9.52
C GLY A 37 -15.36 -3.32 10.77
N SER A 38 -14.53 -3.18 11.80
CA SER A 38 -14.73 -3.98 13.02
C SER A 38 -14.30 -3.26 14.29
N SER A 39 -15.26 -3.17 15.20
CA SER A 39 -15.18 -2.56 16.52
C SER A 39 -13.98 -3.03 17.34
N SER A 40 -13.24 -2.04 17.85
CA SER A 40 -12.44 -2.05 19.09
C SER A 40 -11.47 -3.22 19.31
N ARG A 41 -10.23 -3.07 18.84
CA ARG A 41 -9.04 -3.52 19.57
C ARG A 41 -7.92 -2.51 19.40
N VAL A 42 -7.28 -2.18 20.52
CA VAL A 42 -6.14 -1.26 20.64
C VAL A 42 -5.06 -1.65 19.62
N VAL A 43 -4.69 -0.72 18.73
CA VAL A 43 -3.63 -0.92 17.73
C VAL A 43 -2.28 -0.83 18.44
N GLU A 44 -1.72 -1.98 18.80
CA GLU A 44 -0.30 -2.07 19.16
C GLU A 44 0.54 -2.03 17.88
N ASN A 45 1.39 -1.02 17.77
CA ASN A 45 2.38 -0.87 16.73
C ASN A 45 3.52 -1.91 16.96
N ASN A 46 3.29 -3.18 16.62
CA ASN A 46 4.19 -4.30 16.95
C ASN A 46 4.89 -4.85 15.70
N GLY A 47 6.08 -4.33 15.37
CA GLY A 47 6.96 -5.01 14.41
C GLY A 47 7.25 -6.46 14.84
N PHE A 48 7.25 -7.40 13.89
CA PHE A 48 7.47 -8.81 14.19
C PHE A 48 8.93 -9.06 14.56
N GLU A 49 9.19 -9.58 15.76
CA GLU A 49 10.53 -9.76 16.31
C GLU A 49 11.30 -10.90 15.61
N VAL A 50 12.61 -10.69 15.41
CA VAL A 50 13.53 -11.66 14.83
C VAL A 50 14.56 -12.05 15.88
N ASN A 51 14.57 -13.33 16.27
CA ASN A 51 15.54 -13.84 17.24
C ASN A 51 16.73 -14.46 16.53
N GLU A 52 17.87 -14.56 17.23
CA GLU A 52 19.10 -15.18 16.69
C GLU A 52 18.87 -16.63 16.24
N ARG A 53 18.08 -17.40 17.03
CA ARG A 53 17.70 -18.79 16.69
C ARG A 53 16.95 -18.91 15.37
N ASP A 54 16.21 -17.88 15.01
CA ASP A 54 15.44 -17.86 13.77
C ASP A 54 16.34 -17.69 12.53
N LEU A 55 17.60 -17.32 12.71
CA LEU A 55 18.58 -17.06 11.66
C LEU A 55 19.62 -18.16 11.50
N GLU A 56 19.56 -19.22 12.31
CA GLU A 56 20.56 -20.29 12.38
C GLU A 56 20.64 -21.14 11.11
N SER A 57 19.52 -21.34 10.41
CA SER A 57 19.45 -22.15 9.19
C SER A 57 18.31 -21.71 8.29
N ASP A 58 18.33 -22.18 7.03
CA ASP A 58 17.21 -21.96 6.10
C ASP A 58 15.91 -22.59 6.61
N GLU A 59 15.96 -23.66 7.40
CA GLU A 59 14.80 -24.30 8.02
C GLU A 59 14.17 -23.42 9.10
N THR A 60 14.98 -22.84 10.00
CA THR A 60 14.47 -21.95 11.05
C THR A 60 14.00 -20.61 10.49
N LEU A 61 14.66 -20.10 9.45
CA LEU A 61 14.21 -18.94 8.67
C LEU A 61 12.89 -19.18 7.98
N TRP A 62 12.67 -20.38 7.43
CA TRP A 62 11.40 -20.75 6.84
C TRP A 62 10.28 -20.78 7.89
N ALA A 63 10.55 -21.37 9.06
CA ALA A 63 9.60 -21.34 10.17
C ALA A 63 9.29 -19.90 10.64
N LEU A 64 10.29 -19.02 10.69
CA LEU A 64 10.10 -17.59 10.95
C LEU A 64 9.18 -16.95 9.90
N TYR A 65 9.41 -17.25 8.62
CA TYR A 65 8.63 -16.72 7.51
C TYR A 65 7.15 -17.17 7.58
N GLU A 66 6.88 -18.44 7.88
CA GLU A 66 5.52 -18.93 8.08
C GLU A 66 4.82 -18.23 9.25
N ARG A 67 5.50 -18.07 10.41
CA ARG A 67 4.94 -17.34 11.55
C ARG A 67 4.67 -15.87 11.22
N TRP A 68 5.59 -15.22 10.52
CA TRP A 68 5.44 -13.83 10.06
C TRP A 68 4.25 -13.68 9.11
N LYS A 69 4.07 -14.61 8.16
CA LYS A 69 2.93 -14.60 7.24
C LYS A 69 1.61 -14.73 8.01
N ILE A 70 1.52 -15.65 8.97
CA ILE A 70 0.33 -15.82 9.80
C ILE A 70 0.04 -14.55 10.59
N HIS A 71 1.06 -13.98 11.25
CA HIS A 71 0.93 -12.76 12.05
C HIS A 71 0.38 -11.58 11.25
N HIS A 72 0.82 -11.42 10.00
CA HIS A 72 0.42 -10.31 9.13
C HIS A 72 -0.73 -10.63 8.17
N GLY A 73 -1.35 -11.82 8.27
CA GLY A 73 -2.43 -12.25 7.38
C GLY A 73 -2.01 -12.39 5.90
N ILE A 74 -0.78 -12.81 5.65
CA ILE A 74 -0.21 -12.98 4.30
C ILE A 74 -0.58 -14.35 3.75
N PHE A 75 -1.75 -14.43 3.12
CA PHE A 75 -2.25 -15.65 2.48
C PHE A 75 -1.92 -15.60 0.97
N ARG A 76 -0.71 -15.99 0.60
CA ARG A 76 -0.31 -16.18 -0.80
C ARG A 76 0.37 -17.53 -0.98
N TYR A 77 -0.10 -18.28 -1.95
CA TYR A 77 0.75 -19.15 -2.75
C TYR A 77 1.13 -18.35 -4.00
N SER A 78 2.43 -18.25 -4.29
CA SER A 78 2.91 -17.70 -5.56
C SER A 78 3.89 -18.68 -6.17
N GLU A 79 3.94 -18.74 -7.50
CA GLU A 79 4.97 -19.47 -8.26
C GLU A 79 6.39 -18.98 -7.90
N ASP A 80 6.49 -17.76 -7.34
CA ASP A 80 7.73 -17.10 -6.91
C ASP A 80 7.97 -17.18 -5.39
N MET A 81 7.37 -18.15 -4.67
CA MET A 81 7.51 -18.26 -3.21
C MET A 81 8.97 -18.28 -2.73
N GLN A 82 9.86 -18.87 -3.53
CA GLN A 82 11.29 -18.88 -3.25
C GLN A 82 11.91 -17.47 -3.31
N LYS A 83 11.53 -16.64 -4.29
CA LYS A 83 12.02 -15.25 -4.43
C LYS A 83 11.56 -14.38 -3.25
N SER A 84 10.30 -14.52 -2.85
CA SER A 84 9.77 -13.84 -1.66
C SER A 84 10.50 -14.29 -0.40
N PHE A 85 10.76 -15.60 -0.26
CA PHE A 85 11.52 -16.13 0.88
C PHE A 85 12.97 -15.62 0.90
N ASP A 86 13.67 -15.60 -0.24
CA ASP A 86 15.04 -15.08 -0.32
C ASP A 86 15.11 -13.59 0.02
N THR A 87 14.10 -12.83 -0.37
CA THR A 87 13.95 -11.42 0.01
C THR A 87 13.70 -11.27 1.50
N PHE A 88 12.80 -12.10 2.05
CA PHE A 88 12.52 -12.16 3.48
C PHE A 88 13.76 -12.48 4.32
N LYS A 89 14.59 -13.45 3.90
CA LYS A 89 15.87 -13.77 4.56
C LYS A 89 16.77 -12.54 4.67
N LYS A 90 16.95 -11.80 3.57
CA LYS A 90 17.77 -10.58 3.55
C LYS A 90 17.23 -9.52 4.50
N ASN A 91 15.91 -9.32 4.54
CA ASN A 91 15.26 -8.35 5.40
C ASN A 91 15.34 -8.74 6.89
N ALA A 92 15.13 -10.02 7.23
CA ALA A 92 15.26 -10.54 8.59
C ALA A 92 16.69 -10.39 9.14
N MET A 93 17.69 -10.73 8.33
CA MET A 93 19.11 -10.54 8.69
C MET A 93 19.45 -9.06 8.87
N TYR A 94 18.88 -8.18 8.03
CA TYR A 94 19.08 -6.73 8.17
C TYR A 94 18.48 -6.19 9.47
N VAL A 95 17.24 -6.55 9.79
CA VAL A 95 16.56 -6.18 11.05
C VAL A 95 17.39 -6.62 12.25
N HIS A 96 17.86 -7.87 12.26
CA HIS A 96 18.69 -8.39 13.34
C HIS A 96 20.01 -7.63 13.47
N LYS A 97 20.70 -7.38 12.35
CA LYS A 97 21.94 -6.60 12.34
C LYS A 97 21.75 -5.18 12.87
N VAL A 98 20.68 -4.49 12.47
CA VAL A 98 20.36 -3.14 12.96
C VAL A 98 20.06 -3.15 14.47
N ASN A 99 19.32 -4.16 14.93
CA ASN A 99 18.99 -4.31 16.36
C ASN A 99 20.20 -4.71 17.23
N GLN A 100 21.23 -5.32 16.66
CA GLN A 100 22.50 -5.58 17.35
C GLN A 100 23.40 -4.33 17.44
N ASP A 101 23.18 -3.34 16.57
CA ASP A 101 23.95 -2.10 16.59
C ASP A 101 23.51 -1.21 17.76
N LYS A 102 24.43 -0.96 18.69
CA LYS A 102 24.22 -0.15 19.90
C LYS A 102 23.94 1.33 19.58
N LEU A 103 24.12 1.76 18.32
CA LEU A 103 23.81 3.10 17.85
C LEU A 103 22.33 3.30 17.51
N SER A 104 21.56 2.22 17.36
CA SER A 104 20.13 2.31 17.06
C SER A 104 19.33 2.74 18.31
N GLN A 105 18.64 3.86 18.21
CA GLN A 105 17.82 4.40 19.31
C GLN A 105 16.47 3.67 19.49
N SER A 106 16.14 2.73 18.60
CA SER A 106 14.88 1.98 18.63
C SER A 106 15.05 0.61 17.99
N LYS A 107 14.48 -0.42 18.61
CA LYS A 107 14.34 -1.74 17.97
C LYS A 107 13.39 -1.62 16.78
N VAL A 108 13.79 -2.18 15.64
CA VAL A 108 12.96 -2.31 14.44
C VAL A 108 12.49 -3.76 14.30
N GLY A 109 11.32 -3.97 13.72
CA GLY A 109 10.76 -5.30 13.47
C GLY A 109 10.38 -5.52 12.02
N LEU A 110 10.11 -6.77 11.65
CA LEU A 110 9.60 -7.09 10.32
C LEU A 110 8.13 -6.69 10.22
N ASN A 111 7.85 -5.71 9.35
CA ASN A 111 6.49 -5.28 9.06
C ASN A 111 5.85 -6.11 7.92
N LYS A 112 4.65 -5.73 7.48
CA LYS A 112 3.93 -6.41 6.40
C LYS A 112 4.74 -6.50 5.08
N LEU A 113 5.73 -5.63 4.84
CA LEU A 113 6.56 -5.64 3.62
C LEU A 113 7.86 -6.45 3.76
N GLY A 114 7.97 -7.29 4.79
CA GLY A 114 9.15 -8.12 5.05
C GLY A 114 9.60 -9.00 3.86
N ASP A 115 8.70 -9.33 2.93
CA ASP A 115 8.98 -10.12 1.71
C ASP A 115 9.10 -9.29 0.42
N VAL A 116 9.20 -7.96 0.52
CA VAL A 116 9.33 -7.03 -0.62
C VAL A 116 10.77 -6.54 -0.75
N SER A 117 11.32 -6.58 -1.97
CA SER A 117 12.70 -6.14 -2.22
C SER A 117 12.81 -4.61 -2.26
N ASP A 118 14.01 -4.05 -2.06
CA ASP A 118 14.25 -2.60 -2.18
C ASP A 118 13.89 -2.07 -3.58
N GLU A 119 14.13 -2.86 -4.64
CA GLU A 119 13.75 -2.50 -6.00
C GLU A 119 12.22 -2.46 -6.18
N GLU A 120 11.51 -3.49 -5.73
CA GLU A 120 10.04 -3.54 -5.77
C GLU A 120 9.45 -2.41 -4.91
N PHE A 121 10.03 -2.16 -3.75
CA PHE A 121 9.63 -1.06 -2.88
C PHE A 121 9.79 0.28 -3.59
N ARG A 122 10.99 0.59 -4.10
CA ARG A 122 11.22 1.85 -4.84
C ARG A 122 10.28 1.97 -6.03
N ARG A 123 10.08 0.89 -6.78
CA ARG A 123 9.21 0.87 -7.97
C ARG A 123 7.74 1.11 -7.64
N PHE A 124 7.23 0.56 -6.54
CA PHE A 124 5.82 0.68 -6.19
C PHE A 124 5.50 1.88 -5.28
N TYR A 125 6.51 2.44 -4.60
CA TYR A 125 6.29 3.41 -3.52
C TYR A 125 6.99 4.77 -3.70
N ILE A 126 8.06 4.85 -4.51
CA ILE A 126 8.95 6.03 -4.56
C ILE A 126 9.13 6.55 -5.99
N MET A 127 9.11 5.67 -6.99
CA MET A 127 9.29 6.04 -8.39
C MET A 127 7.94 6.27 -9.08
N HIS A 128 7.77 7.46 -9.64
CA HIS A 128 6.61 7.76 -10.49
C HIS A 128 6.73 7.04 -11.84
N PRO A 129 5.60 6.75 -12.53
CA PRO A 129 5.61 6.14 -13.87
C PRO A 129 6.37 6.92 -14.94
N ASP A 130 6.65 8.21 -14.72
CA ASP A 130 7.42 9.09 -15.61
C ASP A 130 8.93 9.10 -15.31
N GLY A 131 9.39 8.31 -14.33
CA GLY A 131 10.79 8.21 -13.94
C GLY A 131 11.27 9.27 -12.94
N THR A 132 10.38 10.13 -12.44
CA THR A 132 10.72 11.10 -11.40
C THR A 132 10.69 10.48 -10.00
N TYR A 133 11.53 11.03 -9.10
CA TYR A 133 11.52 10.71 -7.67
C TYR A 133 10.56 11.66 -6.95
N GLY A 134 9.57 11.11 -6.27
CA GLY A 134 8.68 11.89 -5.42
C GLY A 134 8.16 11.07 -4.27
N ILE A 135 8.40 11.56 -3.05
CA ILE A 135 7.67 11.13 -1.87
C ILE A 135 6.28 11.74 -2.06
N TYR A 136 5.33 11.00 -2.65
CA TYR A 136 3.91 11.33 -2.45
C TYR A 136 3.76 11.58 -0.94
N PRO A 137 3.21 12.73 -0.52
CA PRO A 137 3.30 13.20 0.85
C PRO A 137 2.94 12.04 1.75
N ALA A 138 3.94 11.49 2.42
CA ALA A 138 3.91 10.55 3.52
C ALA A 138 2.48 10.26 4.08
N GLY A 139 1.68 9.44 3.39
CA GLY A 139 0.33 9.06 3.83
C GLY A 139 -0.87 9.94 3.46
N GLY A 140 -0.72 10.98 2.64
CA GLY A 140 -1.82 11.80 2.13
C GLY A 140 -2.41 11.27 0.82
N TYR A 141 -3.66 11.63 0.55
CA TYR A 141 -4.25 11.50 -0.79
C TYR A 141 -3.59 12.50 -1.74
N ALA A 142 -3.31 12.05 -2.95
CA ALA A 142 -2.79 12.87 -4.04
C ALA A 142 -3.71 12.76 -5.27
N PRO A 143 -3.99 13.86 -5.98
CA PRO A 143 -4.76 13.82 -7.22
C PRO A 143 -4.14 12.87 -8.26
N VAL A 144 -4.98 12.11 -8.95
CA VAL A 144 -4.60 11.33 -10.12
C VAL A 144 -4.62 12.25 -11.34
N GLU A 145 -3.44 12.61 -11.85
CA GLU A 145 -3.32 13.55 -12.97
C GLU A 145 -3.85 12.97 -14.29
N ASP A 146 -3.54 11.71 -14.57
CA ASP A 146 -3.94 11.02 -15.79
C ASP A 146 -5.09 10.05 -15.49
N LEU A 147 -6.32 10.55 -15.64
CA LEU A 147 -7.54 9.79 -15.36
C LEU A 147 -7.69 8.56 -16.28
N LYS A 148 -7.06 8.56 -17.47
CA LYS A 148 -7.09 7.41 -18.38
C LYS A 148 -6.42 6.18 -17.77
N LYS A 149 -5.43 6.37 -16.90
CA LYS A 149 -4.75 5.26 -16.20
C LYS A 149 -5.63 4.58 -15.15
N VAL A 150 -6.72 5.21 -14.72
CA VAL A 150 -7.61 4.69 -13.68
C VAL A 150 -9.02 4.36 -14.18
N GLU A 151 -9.30 4.51 -15.49
CA GLU A 151 -10.58 4.12 -16.09
C GLU A 151 -10.91 2.64 -15.83
N GLY A 152 -9.93 1.74 -16.02
CA GLY A 152 -10.13 0.32 -15.72
C GLY A 152 -10.43 0.01 -14.24
N ILE A 153 -10.00 0.88 -13.31
CA ILE A 153 -10.35 0.75 -11.88
C ILE A 153 -11.80 1.19 -11.66
N GLY A 154 -12.24 2.26 -12.33
CA GLY A 154 -13.63 2.71 -12.33
C GLY A 154 -14.59 1.66 -12.92
N GLU A 155 -14.24 1.07 -14.06
CA GLU A 155 -14.99 -0.03 -14.67
C GLU A 155 -15.12 -1.23 -13.72
N PHE A 156 -14.02 -1.60 -13.07
CA PHE A 156 -14.02 -2.66 -12.06
C PHE A 156 -14.99 -2.33 -10.92
N ALA A 157 -14.97 -1.10 -10.41
CA ALA A 157 -15.82 -0.68 -9.30
C ALA A 157 -17.31 -0.83 -9.63
N VAL A 158 -17.74 -0.33 -10.80
CA VAL A 158 -19.13 -0.45 -11.27
C VAL A 158 -19.51 -1.91 -11.47
N LYS A 159 -18.65 -2.70 -12.11
CA LYS A 159 -18.89 -4.14 -12.32
C LYS A 159 -19.04 -4.90 -11.00
N GLU A 160 -18.21 -4.60 -10.01
CA GLU A 160 -18.24 -5.28 -8.73
C GLU A 160 -19.45 -4.84 -7.89
N HIS A 161 -19.81 -3.56 -7.92
CA HIS A 161 -21.05 -3.06 -7.32
C HIS A 161 -22.28 -3.75 -7.93
N ASN A 162 -22.38 -3.83 -9.26
CA ASN A 162 -23.48 -4.49 -9.95
C ASN A 162 -23.68 -5.94 -9.49
N LYS A 163 -22.59 -6.69 -9.26
CA LYS A 163 -22.67 -8.05 -8.73
C LYS A 163 -23.20 -8.08 -7.30
N GLN A 164 -22.72 -7.18 -6.45
CA GLN A 164 -23.05 -7.15 -5.01
C GLN A 164 -24.47 -6.64 -4.75
N ALA A 165 -24.87 -5.58 -5.43
CA ALA A 165 -26.16 -4.92 -5.28
C ALA A 165 -27.23 -5.45 -6.26
N GLN A 166 -26.88 -6.39 -7.14
CA GLN A 166 -27.75 -6.90 -8.21
C GLN A 166 -28.31 -5.79 -9.12
N THR A 167 -27.47 -4.79 -9.40
CA THR A 167 -27.78 -3.65 -10.28
C THR A 167 -27.13 -3.83 -11.65
N HIS A 168 -27.40 -2.93 -12.59
CA HIS A 168 -26.91 -3.01 -13.97
C HIS A 168 -26.42 -1.65 -14.49
N LEU A 169 -25.73 -0.90 -13.63
CA LEU A 169 -25.11 0.38 -13.98
C LEU A 169 -24.08 0.18 -15.10
N LYS A 170 -24.04 1.09 -16.06
CA LYS A 170 -23.03 1.13 -17.12
C LYS A 170 -22.00 2.22 -16.79
N PHE A 171 -20.73 1.84 -16.70
CA PHE A 171 -19.65 2.81 -16.49
C PHE A 171 -19.55 3.77 -17.68
N GLU A 172 -19.43 5.07 -17.39
CA GLU A 172 -19.24 6.11 -18.42
C GLU A 172 -17.81 6.66 -18.39
N GLN A 173 -17.38 7.23 -17.26
CA GLN A 173 -16.03 7.79 -17.11
C GLN A 173 -15.65 8.05 -15.65
N VAL A 174 -14.36 8.20 -15.38
CA VAL A 174 -13.84 8.81 -14.14
C VAL A 174 -13.79 10.34 -14.33
N VAL A 175 -14.43 11.08 -13.43
CA VAL A 175 -14.46 12.55 -13.43
C VAL A 175 -13.31 13.13 -12.61
N LYS A 176 -13.01 12.52 -11.46
CA LYS A 176 -11.87 12.87 -10.59
C LYS A 176 -11.35 11.61 -9.92
N GLY A 177 -10.07 11.63 -9.55
CA GLY A 177 -9.48 10.56 -8.76
C GLY A 177 -8.44 11.10 -7.81
N GLU A 178 -8.39 10.52 -6.64
CA GLU A 178 -7.28 10.66 -5.70
C GLU A 178 -6.72 9.27 -5.38
N SER A 179 -5.44 9.22 -5.09
CA SER A 179 -4.74 7.99 -4.74
C SER A 179 -3.91 8.18 -3.50
N GLN A 180 -3.80 7.11 -2.70
CA GLN A 180 -2.97 7.08 -1.51
C GLN A 180 -2.17 5.77 -1.49
N ILE A 181 -0.88 5.88 -1.24
CA ILE A 181 0.03 4.74 -1.16
C ILE A 181 0.02 4.16 0.26
N VAL A 182 -0.35 2.89 0.38
CA VAL A 182 -0.42 2.11 1.64
C VAL A 182 0.27 0.75 1.43
N ALA A 183 -0.12 -0.35 2.07
CA ALA A 183 0.34 -1.70 1.67
C ALA A 183 -0.26 -2.19 0.32
N GLY A 184 -0.32 -1.29 -0.66
CA GLY A 184 -1.05 -1.31 -1.93
C GLY A 184 -1.34 0.15 -2.33
N THR A 185 -2.42 0.39 -3.06
CA THR A 185 -2.87 1.74 -3.42
C THR A 185 -4.37 1.86 -3.19
N ASN A 186 -4.79 2.82 -2.38
CA ASN A 186 -6.18 3.21 -2.28
C ASN A 186 -6.48 4.21 -3.41
N PHE A 187 -7.65 4.07 -4.04
CA PHE A 187 -8.19 5.00 -5.02
C PHE A 187 -9.55 5.48 -4.53
N ASN A 188 -9.70 6.80 -4.42
CA ASN A 188 -10.97 7.48 -4.20
C ASN A 188 -11.38 8.12 -5.53
N LEU A 189 -12.37 7.54 -6.21
CA LEU A 189 -12.74 7.92 -7.57
C LEU A 189 -14.15 8.49 -7.60
N ILE A 190 -14.29 9.70 -8.15
CA ILE A 190 -15.57 10.25 -8.54
C ILE A 190 -15.82 9.83 -9.99
N LEU A 191 -16.83 9.01 -10.23
CA LEU A 191 -17.13 8.47 -11.55
C LEU A 191 -18.59 8.69 -11.93
N ARG A 192 -18.87 8.64 -13.23
CA ARG A 192 -20.22 8.65 -13.77
C ARG A 192 -20.60 7.26 -14.25
N ALA A 193 -21.82 6.86 -13.95
CA ALA A 193 -22.42 5.65 -14.46
C ALA A 193 -23.87 5.91 -14.86
N SER A 194 -24.36 5.18 -15.86
CA SER A 194 -25.70 5.33 -16.40
C SER A 194 -26.58 4.13 -16.12
N ILE A 195 -27.88 4.37 -15.95
CA ILE A 195 -28.93 3.37 -15.90
C ILE A 195 -30.13 3.90 -16.69
N GLU A 196 -30.60 3.13 -17.68
CA GLU A 196 -31.75 3.49 -18.51
C GLU A 196 -31.68 4.94 -19.03
N GLU A 197 -30.56 5.32 -19.63
CA GLU A 197 -30.23 6.66 -20.17
C GLU A 197 -30.00 7.78 -19.13
N GLN A 198 -30.31 7.54 -17.85
CA GLN A 198 -30.05 8.51 -16.79
C GLN A 198 -28.62 8.35 -16.27
N VAL A 199 -27.88 9.45 -16.20
CA VAL A 199 -26.48 9.47 -15.73
C VAL A 199 -26.43 10.00 -14.31
N TYR A 200 -25.75 9.28 -13.43
CA TYR A 200 -25.53 9.67 -12.04
C TYR A 200 -24.04 9.70 -11.72
N THR A 201 -23.69 10.47 -10.69
CA THR A 201 -22.32 10.58 -10.17
C THR A 201 -22.20 9.74 -8.90
N TYR A 202 -21.07 9.02 -8.78
CA TYR A 202 -20.80 8.11 -7.67
C TYR A 202 -19.39 8.33 -7.13
N ASN A 203 -19.25 8.12 -5.83
CA ASN A 203 -17.97 7.92 -5.18
C ASN A 203 -17.67 6.40 -5.13
N ALA A 204 -16.52 5.99 -5.64
CA ALA A 204 -16.03 4.62 -5.55
C ALA A 204 -14.68 4.58 -4.84
N TYR A 205 -14.63 3.85 -3.72
CA TYR A 205 -13.39 3.61 -2.98
C TYR A 205 -12.87 2.21 -3.27
N VAL A 206 -11.69 2.12 -3.89
CA VAL A 206 -11.12 0.86 -4.39
C VAL A 206 -9.70 0.68 -3.87
N PHE A 207 -9.41 -0.51 -3.34
CA PHE A 207 -8.07 -0.90 -2.96
C PHE A 207 -7.42 -1.76 -4.05
N LYS A 208 -6.26 -1.33 -4.55
CA LYS A 208 -5.39 -2.10 -5.44
C LYS A 208 -4.27 -2.72 -4.63
N ARG A 209 -4.25 -4.05 -4.57
CA ARG A 209 -3.19 -4.78 -3.89
C ARG A 209 -1.92 -4.77 -4.75
N LEU A 210 -0.76 -4.76 -4.10
CA LEU A 210 0.53 -4.80 -4.80
C LEU A 210 0.66 -6.02 -5.75
N PRO A 211 1.36 -5.89 -6.88
CA PRO A 211 1.60 -7.03 -7.78
C PRO A 211 2.34 -8.20 -7.12
N CYS A 212 3.37 -7.93 -6.31
CA CYS A 212 4.08 -8.94 -5.51
C CYS A 212 3.18 -9.64 -4.47
N ARG A 213 1.95 -9.14 -4.31
CA ARG A 213 0.96 -9.60 -3.37
C ARG A 213 -0.20 -10.38 -3.99
N ASN A 214 0.04 -11.03 -5.14
CA ASN A 214 -0.98 -11.63 -6.02
C ASN A 214 -1.97 -10.59 -6.59
N GLY A 215 -1.58 -9.31 -6.61
CA GLY A 215 -2.34 -8.21 -7.20
C GLY A 215 -3.84 -8.20 -6.87
N GLY A 216 -4.60 -7.68 -7.82
CA GLY A 216 -6.06 -7.62 -7.74
C GLY A 216 -6.60 -6.30 -7.19
N LEU A 217 -7.88 -6.09 -7.49
CA LEU A 217 -8.66 -4.95 -7.02
C LEU A 217 -9.72 -5.47 -6.03
N LYS A 218 -10.01 -4.65 -5.02
CA LYS A 218 -11.10 -4.89 -4.07
C LYS A 218 -11.93 -3.61 -3.96
N LEU A 219 -13.23 -3.72 -4.22
CA LEU A 219 -14.16 -2.64 -3.95
C LEU A 219 -14.36 -2.54 -2.43
N ILE A 220 -14.22 -1.34 -1.89
CA ILE A 220 -14.40 -1.06 -0.45
C ILE A 220 -15.76 -0.39 -0.22
N SER A 221 -16.08 0.65 -0.99
CA SER A 221 -17.40 1.28 -0.98
C SER A 221 -17.77 1.84 -2.36
N PHE A 222 -19.07 1.99 -2.59
CA PHE A 222 -19.65 2.58 -3.80
C PHE A 222 -20.94 3.31 -3.42
N GLU A 223 -20.93 4.63 -3.50
CA GLU A 223 -21.98 5.50 -2.95
C GLU A 223 -22.41 6.53 -4.01
N ALA A 224 -23.72 6.76 -4.12
CA ALA A 224 -24.25 7.84 -4.96
C ALA A 224 -23.88 9.20 -4.34
N ILE A 225 -23.55 10.17 -5.18
CA ILE A 225 -23.34 11.55 -4.77
C ILE A 225 -24.58 12.33 -5.20
N ASP A 226 -25.34 12.80 -4.23
CA ASP A 226 -26.42 13.75 -4.49
C ASP A 226 -25.77 15.07 -4.94
N GLU A 227 -26.12 15.53 -6.14
CA GLU A 227 -25.80 16.90 -6.55
C GLU A 227 -26.70 17.81 -5.70
N GLU A 228 -26.17 18.41 -4.63
CA GLU A 228 -26.88 19.48 -3.92
C GLU A 228 -27.12 20.65 -4.90
N ASP A 229 -28.39 20.91 -5.19
CA ASP A 229 -28.90 22.01 -6.04
C ASP A 229 -28.53 23.41 -5.52
#